data_AF-D3D1Z7-F1
#
_entry.id   AF-D3D1Z7-F1
#
_cell.length_a   1.000
_cell.length_b   1.000
_cell.length_c   1.000
_cell.angle_alpha   90.00
_cell.angle_beta   90.00
_cell.angle_gamma   90.00
#
_symmetry.space_group_name_H-M   'P 1'
#
loop_
_entity.id
_entity.type
_entity.pdbx_description
1 polymer ?
#
loop_
_entity_poly.entity_id
_entity_poly.type
_entity_poly.pdbx_seq_one_letter_code
_entity_poly.pdbx_strand_id
1 'polypeptide(L)'
;MQESGPLPPLCPVELAVGVPAPDGAWQIAVSIHLPAGELASAGPRPVLVALPGGGYNRRYFDLPAAGFSQAEHHCRRGTVVVAIDHLGVGDSTVPPPAVTPGVVSAQIACIDVPVLLATGERDVCRPLTVELAGFVAATDLAGFVVPRMAHMHNFAETRTLLWERLDDFIAHVARTATRSGG
;
A
#
# COMPACT_ATOMS: atom_id res chain seq x y z
N MET A 1 33.18 2.86 -10.35
CA MET A 1 31.76 2.65 -10.03
C MET A 1 31.73 1.55 -8.99
N GLN A 2 31.76 1.89 -7.69
CA GLN A 2 31.64 0.89 -6.63
C GLN A 2 30.17 0.51 -6.56
N GLU A 3 29.85 -0.74 -6.90
CA GLU A 3 28.56 -1.31 -6.56
C GLU A 3 28.52 -1.43 -5.04
N SER A 4 27.83 -0.48 -4.41
CA SER A 4 27.45 -0.58 -3.00
C SER A 4 26.72 -1.90 -2.80
N GLY A 5 27.31 -2.81 -2.02
CA GLY A 5 26.71 -4.08 -1.68
C GLY A 5 25.32 -3.91 -1.05
N PRO A 6 24.50 -4.97 -1.00
CA PRO A 6 23.15 -4.87 -0.45
C PRO A 6 23.21 -4.37 0.99
N LEU A 7 22.57 -3.23 1.24
CA LEU A 7 22.33 -2.73 2.59
C LEU A 7 21.49 -3.76 3.37
N PRO A 8 21.70 -3.91 4.69
CA PRO A 8 20.96 -4.87 5.49
C PRO A 8 19.44 -4.60 5.39
N PRO A 9 18.61 -5.64 5.39
CA PRO A 9 17.16 -5.49 5.32
C PRO A 9 16.65 -4.70 6.52
N LEU A 10 15.63 -3.86 6.28
CA LEU A 10 14.95 -3.15 7.35
C LEU A 10 14.20 -4.14 8.22
N CYS A 11 14.45 -4.12 9.53
CA CYS A 11 13.67 -4.90 10.49
C CYS A 11 12.40 -4.10 10.84
N PRO A 12 11.19 -4.60 10.51
CA PRO A 12 9.96 -3.91 10.87
C PRO A 12 9.71 -3.94 12.38
N VAL A 13 8.98 -2.93 12.85
CA VAL A 13 8.34 -2.97 14.17
C VAL A 13 7.00 -3.69 14.01
N GLU A 14 6.86 -4.83 14.67
CA GLU A 14 5.62 -5.62 14.68
C GLU A 14 4.72 -5.20 15.85
N LEU A 15 3.44 -4.97 15.58
CA LEU A 15 2.45 -4.51 16.56
C LEU A 15 1.15 -5.28 16.42
N ALA A 16 0.43 -5.44 17.54
CA ALA A 16 -0.97 -5.83 17.57
C ALA A 16 -1.79 -4.65 18.12
N VAL A 17 -2.72 -4.16 17.32
CA VAL A 17 -3.58 -3.00 17.66
C VAL A 17 -4.96 -3.50 18.04
N GLY A 18 -5.38 -3.20 19.26
CA GLY A 18 -6.74 -3.49 19.73
C GLY A 18 -7.77 -2.60 19.04
N VAL A 19 -8.81 -3.21 18.47
CA VAL A 19 -9.97 -2.51 17.89
C VAL A 19 -11.26 -2.96 18.58
N PRO A 20 -12.25 -2.07 18.76
CA PRO A 20 -13.52 -2.45 19.38
C PRO A 20 -14.21 -3.62 18.66
N ALA A 21 -14.78 -4.53 19.44
CA ALA A 21 -15.53 -5.68 18.95
C ALA A 21 -16.82 -5.88 19.76
N PRO A 22 -17.84 -6.59 19.22
CA PRO A 22 -19.10 -6.83 19.93
C PRO A 22 -18.91 -7.44 21.32
N ASP A 23 -17.94 -8.35 21.48
CA ASP A 23 -17.67 -9.08 22.73
C ASP A 23 -16.30 -8.70 23.35
N GLY A 24 -15.79 -7.49 23.11
CA GLY A 24 -14.55 -7.01 23.70
C GLY A 24 -13.66 -6.28 22.70
N ALA A 25 -12.46 -6.81 22.45
CA ALA A 25 -11.51 -6.24 21.50
C ALA A 25 -11.01 -7.30 20.51
N TRP A 26 -11.03 -6.96 19.23
CA TRP A 26 -10.30 -7.68 18.20
C TRP A 26 -8.89 -7.10 18.05
N GLN A 27 -8.01 -7.83 17.39
CA GLN A 27 -6.63 -7.41 17.15
C GLN A 27 -6.36 -7.30 15.65
N ILE A 28 -5.65 -6.23 15.30
CA ILE A 28 -5.09 -5.99 13.97
C ILE A 28 -3.58 -6.11 14.05
N ALA A 29 -2.99 -7.05 13.30
CA ALA A 29 -1.55 -7.18 13.18
C ALA A 29 -0.99 -6.18 12.17
N VAL A 30 0.10 -5.52 12.54
CA VAL A 30 0.72 -4.43 11.77
C VAL A 30 2.24 -4.59 11.75
N SER A 31 2.84 -4.43 10.56
CA SER A 31 4.29 -4.26 10.38
C SER A 31 4.58 -2.81 9.99
N ILE A 32 5.36 -2.10 10.80
CA ILE A 32 5.81 -0.73 10.51
C ILE A 32 7.25 -0.76 10.04
N HIS A 33 7.48 -0.35 8.80
CA HIS A 33 8.79 -0.15 8.22
C HIS A 33 9.13 1.34 8.22
N LEU A 34 10.29 1.66 8.78
CA LEU A 34 10.75 3.03 8.94
C LEU A 34 11.91 3.30 7.97
N PRO A 35 11.95 4.49 7.34
CA PRO A 35 13.13 4.94 6.60
C PRO A 35 14.37 4.94 7.49
N ALA A 36 15.53 4.65 6.90
CA ALA A 36 16.81 4.78 7.61
C ALA A 36 17.07 6.25 8.03
N GLY A 37 17.64 6.45 9.21
CA GLY A 37 17.94 7.77 9.79
C GLY A 37 16.99 8.17 10.93
N GLU A 38 17.36 9.21 11.69
CA GLU A 38 16.57 9.66 12.84
C GLU A 38 15.19 10.17 12.41
N LEU A 39 14.14 9.67 13.07
CA LEU A 39 12.75 10.10 12.86
C LEU A 39 12.52 11.55 13.31
N ALA A 40 13.29 12.04 14.28
CA ALA A 40 13.05 13.30 14.97
C ALA A 40 13.55 14.54 14.21
N SER A 41 14.43 14.38 13.22
CA SER A 41 15.12 15.50 12.54
C SER A 41 14.62 15.81 11.13
N ALA A 42 13.70 15.00 10.59
CA ALA A 42 13.08 15.26 9.29
C ALA A 42 11.63 15.71 9.53
N GLY A 43 11.19 16.74 8.81
CA GLY A 43 9.79 17.20 8.84
C GLY A 43 8.76 16.11 8.45
N PRO A 44 7.49 16.49 8.21
CA PRO A 44 6.43 15.54 7.89
C PRO A 44 6.82 14.57 6.77
N ARG A 45 6.65 13.27 7.02
CA ARG A 45 6.93 12.19 6.06
C ARG A 45 5.62 11.57 5.56
N PRO A 46 5.54 11.16 4.28
CA PRO A 46 4.40 10.40 3.81
C PRO A 46 4.33 9.02 4.49
N VAL A 47 3.12 8.58 4.77
CA VAL A 47 2.82 7.24 5.29
C VAL A 47 2.02 6.48 4.23
N LEU A 48 2.56 5.36 3.77
CA LEU A 48 1.88 4.41 2.90
C LEU A 48 1.26 3.30 3.75
N VAL A 49 -0.06 3.28 3.86
CA VAL A 49 -0.82 2.21 4.51
C VAL A 49 -1.17 1.15 3.46
N ALA A 50 -0.65 -0.07 3.64
CA ALA A 50 -0.74 -1.14 2.66
C ALA A 50 -1.62 -2.28 3.18
N LEU A 51 -2.67 -2.62 2.42
CA LEU A 51 -3.60 -3.71 2.73
C LEU A 51 -3.52 -4.77 1.64
N PRO A 52 -3.28 -6.05 1.98
CA PRO A 52 -3.16 -7.12 1.00
C PRO A 52 -4.52 -7.47 0.39
N GLY A 53 -4.49 -8.03 -0.82
CA GLY A 53 -5.66 -8.65 -1.43
C GLY A 53 -5.96 -10.03 -0.84
N GLY A 54 -7.10 -10.61 -1.23
CA GLY A 54 -7.54 -11.93 -0.77
C GLY A 54 -6.50 -13.04 -1.01
N GLY A 55 -6.32 -13.91 -0.03
CA GLY A 55 -5.35 -15.01 -0.07
C GLY A 55 -3.92 -14.62 0.35
N TYR A 56 -3.66 -13.34 0.63
CA TYR A 56 -2.38 -12.82 1.11
C TYR A 56 -2.53 -12.13 2.47
N ASN A 57 -1.40 -11.81 3.08
CA ASN A 57 -1.29 -11.07 4.34
C ASN A 57 -0.26 -9.93 4.18
N ARG A 58 0.00 -9.15 5.23
CA ARG A 58 0.88 -7.98 5.26
C ARG A 58 2.30 -8.26 4.74
N ARG A 59 2.77 -9.52 4.83
CA ARG A 59 4.09 -9.94 4.30
C ARG A 59 4.17 -9.89 2.78
N TYR A 60 3.04 -9.75 2.07
CA TYR A 60 3.02 -9.49 0.63
C TYR A 60 3.78 -8.22 0.23
N PHE A 61 3.88 -7.25 1.14
CA PHE A 61 4.61 -5.99 0.93
C PHE A 61 6.09 -6.09 1.32
N ASP A 62 6.50 -7.16 2.01
CA ASP A 62 7.85 -7.41 2.49
C ASP A 62 8.27 -8.85 2.20
N LEU A 63 8.32 -9.21 0.93
CA LEU A 63 8.67 -10.56 0.51
C LEU A 63 10.14 -10.86 0.86
N PRO A 64 10.45 -12.04 1.46
CA PRO A 64 11.79 -12.38 1.96
C PRO A 64 12.71 -12.85 0.82
N ALA A 65 12.83 -12.04 -0.23
CA ALA A 65 13.72 -12.25 -1.36
C ALA A 65 14.37 -10.92 -1.77
N ALA A 66 15.64 -10.97 -2.15
CA ALA A 66 16.42 -9.78 -2.49
C ALA A 66 15.73 -8.97 -3.60
N GLY A 67 15.41 -7.71 -3.31
CA GLY A 67 14.74 -6.80 -4.25
C GLY A 67 13.24 -7.06 -4.42
N PHE A 68 12.60 -7.86 -3.55
CA PHE A 68 11.15 -8.10 -3.57
C PHE A 68 10.40 -7.45 -2.40
N SER A 69 11.09 -6.75 -1.50
CA SER A 69 10.45 -5.93 -0.46
C SER A 69 10.04 -4.57 -1.03
N GLN A 70 8.74 -4.40 -1.27
CA GLN A 70 8.15 -3.11 -1.61
C GLN A 70 8.31 -2.11 -0.44
N ALA A 71 8.14 -2.60 0.79
CA ALA A 71 8.30 -1.80 1.99
C ALA A 71 9.71 -1.19 2.08
N GLU A 72 10.74 -2.00 1.84
CA GLU A 72 12.12 -1.54 1.77
C GLU A 72 12.35 -0.51 0.65
N HIS A 73 11.78 -0.75 -0.54
CA HIS A 73 11.90 0.17 -1.68
C HIS A 73 11.39 1.59 -1.32
N HIS A 74 10.22 1.69 -0.70
CA HIS A 74 9.63 2.97 -0.31
C HIS A 74 10.33 3.60 0.91
N CYS A 75 10.73 2.80 1.90
CA CYS A 75 11.46 3.30 3.07
C CYS A 75 12.80 3.92 2.69
N ARG A 76 13.52 3.34 1.72
CA ARG A 76 14.76 3.92 1.18
C ARG A 76 14.55 5.30 0.53
N ARG A 77 13.31 5.65 0.19
CA ARG A 77 12.92 6.94 -0.41
C ARG A 77 12.23 7.88 0.58
N GLY A 78 12.25 7.56 1.88
CA GLY A 78 11.76 8.43 2.94
C GLY A 78 10.29 8.23 3.32
N THR A 79 9.59 7.28 2.70
CA THR A 79 8.19 6.94 3.00
C THR A 79 8.12 5.93 4.14
N VAL A 80 7.30 6.18 5.16
CA VAL A 80 6.97 5.18 6.17
C VAL A 80 5.96 4.20 5.58
N VAL A 81 6.18 2.89 5.73
CA VAL A 81 5.24 1.88 5.24
C VAL A 81 4.60 1.15 6.42
N VAL A 82 3.28 1.11 6.43
CA VAL A 82 2.47 0.42 7.45
C VAL A 82 1.68 -0.67 6.75
N ALA A 83 2.14 -1.91 6.83
CA ALA A 83 1.47 -3.07 6.25
C ALA A 83 0.54 -3.70 7.27
N ILE A 84 -0.73 -3.91 6.89
CA ILE A 84 -1.81 -4.31 7.81
C ILE A 84 -2.40 -5.64 7.36
N ASP A 85 -2.59 -6.55 8.32
CA ASP A 85 -3.54 -7.64 8.17
C ASP A 85 -4.93 -7.13 8.52
N HIS A 86 -5.81 -6.95 7.54
CA HIS A 86 -7.20 -6.65 7.86
C HIS A 86 -7.85 -7.84 8.58
N LEU A 87 -8.96 -7.60 9.30
CA LEU A 87 -9.66 -8.68 10.02
C LEU A 87 -9.94 -9.87 9.09
N GLY A 88 -9.79 -11.08 9.63
CA GLY A 88 -9.94 -12.32 8.88
C GLY A 88 -8.72 -12.75 8.07
N VAL A 89 -7.62 -11.99 8.10
CA VAL A 89 -6.38 -12.28 7.37
C VAL A 89 -5.19 -12.34 8.32
N GLY A 90 -4.21 -13.21 7.98
CA GLY A 90 -2.90 -13.25 8.61
C GLY A 90 -2.94 -13.44 10.13
N ASP A 91 -2.21 -12.61 10.87
CA ASP A 91 -2.10 -12.68 12.32
C ASP A 91 -3.20 -11.85 13.04
N SER A 92 -4.12 -11.24 12.29
CA SER A 92 -5.27 -10.51 12.85
C SER A 92 -6.36 -11.45 13.33
N THR A 93 -7.24 -10.95 14.18
CA THR A 93 -8.41 -11.70 14.62
C THR A 93 -9.28 -12.09 13.42
N VAL A 94 -9.78 -13.33 13.44
CA VAL A 94 -10.75 -13.85 12.48
C VAL A 94 -12.15 -13.71 13.09
N PRO A 95 -12.97 -12.75 12.64
CA PRO A 95 -14.34 -12.62 13.12
C PRO A 95 -15.18 -13.83 12.68
N PRO A 96 -16.32 -14.09 13.35
CA PRO A 96 -17.34 -14.98 12.81
C PRO A 96 -17.68 -14.59 11.37
N PRO A 97 -18.05 -15.55 10.50
CA PRO A 97 -18.29 -15.28 9.09
C PRO A 97 -19.40 -14.23 8.91
N ALA A 98 -19.00 -13.00 8.63
CA ALA A 98 -19.89 -11.93 8.17
C ALA A 98 -19.84 -11.93 6.64
N VAL A 99 -20.84 -12.55 6.04
CA VAL A 99 -20.97 -12.60 4.58
C VAL A 99 -21.57 -11.28 4.13
N THR A 100 -20.74 -10.35 3.65
CA THR A 100 -21.18 -9.38 2.64
C THR A 100 -20.10 -9.26 1.57
N PRO A 101 -20.09 -10.17 0.59
CA PRO A 101 -19.23 -10.06 -0.57
C PRO A 101 -19.59 -8.76 -1.32
N GLY A 102 -18.56 -7.97 -1.65
CA GLY A 102 -18.66 -6.93 -2.67
C GLY A 102 -19.72 -5.86 -2.41
N VAL A 103 -19.47 -4.94 -1.49
CA VAL A 103 -20.14 -3.63 -1.49
C VAL A 103 -19.09 -2.56 -1.21
N VAL A 104 -18.38 -2.14 -2.25
CA VAL A 104 -17.59 -0.88 -2.26
C VAL A 104 -17.87 -0.01 -3.48
N SER A 105 -18.56 -0.53 -4.50
CA SER A 105 -18.76 0.18 -5.77
C SER A 105 -19.60 1.48 -5.63
N ALA A 106 -20.52 1.56 -4.66
CA ALA A 106 -21.23 2.82 -4.41
C ALA A 106 -20.38 3.83 -3.61
N GLN A 107 -19.47 3.35 -2.76
CA GLN A 107 -18.67 4.20 -1.87
C GLN A 107 -17.48 4.84 -2.59
N ILE A 108 -16.93 4.21 -3.65
CA ILE A 108 -15.82 4.80 -4.42
C ILE A 108 -16.18 6.16 -5.03
N ALA A 109 -17.47 6.39 -5.33
CA ALA A 109 -17.94 7.65 -5.87
C ALA A 109 -17.82 8.83 -4.87
N CYS A 110 -17.65 8.54 -3.58
CA CYS A 110 -17.51 9.54 -2.52
C CYS A 110 -16.04 9.84 -2.15
N ILE A 111 -15.06 9.19 -2.80
CA ILE A 111 -13.64 9.42 -2.52
C ILE A 111 -13.23 10.76 -3.14
N ASP A 112 -12.99 11.76 -2.30
CA ASP A 112 -12.76 13.17 -2.66
C ASP A 112 -11.28 13.61 -2.50
N VAL A 113 -10.37 12.64 -2.49
CA VAL A 113 -8.91 12.84 -2.41
C VAL A 113 -8.22 12.42 -3.71
N PRO A 114 -6.93 12.74 -3.93
CA PRO A 114 -6.18 12.20 -5.05
C PRO A 114 -6.17 10.67 -5.07
N VAL A 115 -6.37 10.07 -6.25
CA VAL A 115 -6.41 8.61 -6.47
C VAL A 115 -5.47 8.20 -7.60
N LEU A 116 -4.63 7.20 -7.32
CA LEU A 116 -3.91 6.43 -8.33
C LEU A 116 -4.52 5.03 -8.39
N LEU A 117 -4.93 4.61 -9.58
CA LEU A 117 -5.35 3.24 -9.85
C LEU A 117 -4.35 2.56 -10.79
N ALA A 118 -3.86 1.39 -10.40
CA ALA A 118 -2.88 0.64 -11.18
C ALA A 118 -3.27 -0.83 -11.34
N THR A 119 -3.01 -1.39 -12.51
CA THR A 119 -3.32 -2.79 -12.84
C THR A 119 -2.24 -3.38 -13.73
N GLY A 120 -2.08 -4.70 -13.72
CA GLY A 120 -1.25 -5.38 -14.72
C GLY A 120 -1.90 -5.38 -16.11
N GLU A 121 -1.08 -5.37 -17.16
CA GLU A 121 -1.54 -5.54 -18.55
C GLU A 121 -2.27 -6.88 -18.78
N ARG A 122 -1.88 -7.92 -18.05
CA ARG A 122 -2.41 -9.30 -18.14
C ARG A 122 -3.24 -9.68 -16.92
N ASP A 123 -3.75 -8.67 -16.22
CA ASP A 123 -4.53 -8.86 -14.99
C ASP A 123 -5.93 -9.42 -15.30
N VAL A 124 -6.55 -10.03 -14.30
CA VAL A 124 -7.92 -10.56 -14.36
C VAL A 124 -8.97 -9.54 -13.93
N CYS A 125 -8.53 -8.35 -13.51
CA CYS A 125 -9.37 -7.22 -13.16
C CYS A 125 -10.15 -6.67 -14.37
N ARG A 126 -11.16 -5.83 -14.09
CA ARG A 126 -11.87 -5.08 -15.14
C ARG A 126 -10.91 -4.10 -15.83
N PRO A 127 -11.20 -3.66 -17.07
CA PRO A 127 -10.38 -2.65 -17.74
C PRO A 127 -10.20 -1.42 -16.85
N LEU A 128 -8.97 -0.92 -16.76
CA LEU A 128 -8.63 0.19 -15.87
C LEU A 128 -9.52 1.43 -16.08
N THR A 129 -9.87 1.72 -17.34
CA THR A 129 -10.74 2.85 -17.69
C THR A 129 -12.15 2.72 -17.13
N VAL A 130 -12.66 1.49 -16.98
CA VAL A 130 -13.97 1.23 -16.39
C VAL A 130 -13.93 1.44 -14.87
N GLU A 131 -12.88 0.99 -14.21
CA GLU A 131 -12.70 1.18 -12.76
C GLU A 131 -12.50 2.66 -12.41
N LEU A 132 -11.67 3.38 -13.18
CA LEU A 132 -11.43 4.81 -12.99
C LEU A 132 -12.72 5.65 -13.09
N ALA A 133 -13.66 5.27 -13.95
CA ALA A 133 -14.92 5.99 -14.11
C ALA A 133 -15.79 6.02 -12.84
N GLY A 134 -15.53 5.14 -11.86
CA GLY A 134 -16.24 5.13 -10.58
C GLY A 134 -15.77 6.21 -9.59
N PHE A 135 -14.57 6.75 -9.75
CA PHE A 135 -13.96 7.73 -8.84
C PHE A 135 -14.38 9.16 -9.18
N VAL A 136 -15.69 9.41 -9.26
CA VAL A 136 -16.26 10.66 -9.78
C VAL A 136 -15.99 11.90 -8.92
N ALA A 137 -15.75 11.73 -7.62
CA ALA A 137 -15.44 12.83 -6.69
C ALA A 137 -13.94 13.10 -6.52
N ALA A 138 -13.06 12.26 -7.08
CA ALA A 138 -11.62 12.37 -6.85
C ALA A 138 -11.09 13.71 -7.38
N THR A 139 -10.33 14.44 -6.55
CA THR A 139 -9.79 15.77 -6.90
C THR A 139 -8.65 15.71 -7.90
N ASP A 140 -8.02 14.55 -8.01
CA ASP A 140 -6.94 14.24 -8.95
C ASP A 140 -6.97 12.72 -9.20
N LEU A 141 -7.00 12.31 -10.46
CA LEU A 141 -7.21 10.91 -10.84
C LEU A 141 -6.16 10.48 -11.85
N ALA A 142 -5.41 9.44 -11.49
CA ALA A 142 -4.35 8.87 -12.31
C ALA A 142 -4.53 7.37 -12.53
N GLY A 143 -4.22 6.90 -13.73
CA GLY A 143 -4.18 5.49 -14.10
C GLY A 143 -2.78 5.02 -14.48
N PHE A 144 -2.44 3.76 -14.18
CA PHE A 144 -1.22 3.11 -14.68
C PHE A 144 -1.43 1.63 -15.02
N VAL A 145 -1.24 1.26 -16.28
CA VAL A 145 -1.23 -0.15 -16.71
C VAL A 145 0.23 -0.61 -16.76
N VAL A 146 0.59 -1.59 -15.95
CA VAL A 146 1.96 -2.07 -15.83
C VAL A 146 2.23 -3.13 -16.91
N PRO A 147 3.20 -2.90 -17.82
CA PRO A 147 3.45 -3.83 -18.91
C PRO A 147 3.94 -5.19 -18.39
N ARG A 148 3.52 -6.25 -19.09
CA ARG A 148 3.85 -7.68 -18.81
C ARG A 148 3.42 -8.20 -17.42
N MET A 149 2.73 -7.39 -16.61
CA MET A 149 2.35 -7.75 -15.24
C MET A 149 0.98 -8.44 -15.21
N ALA A 150 0.86 -9.47 -14.37
CA ALA A 150 -0.41 -10.12 -14.01
C ALA A 150 -0.78 -9.78 -12.56
N HIS A 151 -1.86 -10.35 -12.02
CA HIS A 151 -2.50 -9.95 -10.75
C HIS A 151 -1.56 -9.82 -9.52
N MET A 152 -0.53 -10.65 -9.45
CA MET A 152 0.36 -10.73 -8.31
C MET A 152 1.55 -9.76 -8.43
N HIS A 153 1.28 -8.46 -8.33
CA HIS A 153 2.20 -7.36 -8.67
C HIS A 153 3.57 -7.45 -7.99
N ASN A 154 3.63 -7.74 -6.68
CA ASN A 154 4.90 -7.76 -5.94
C ASN A 154 5.77 -9.00 -6.24
N PHE A 155 5.19 -10.05 -6.83
CA PHE A 155 5.96 -11.19 -7.33
C PHE A 155 6.47 -10.99 -8.77
N ALA A 156 5.97 -9.97 -9.47
CA ALA A 156 6.29 -9.76 -10.88
C ALA A 156 7.72 -9.22 -11.07
N GLU A 157 8.34 -9.57 -12.19
CA GLU A 157 9.61 -8.99 -12.62
C GLU A 157 9.50 -7.45 -12.76
N THR A 158 8.37 -6.96 -13.24
CA THR A 158 8.11 -5.53 -13.49
C THR A 158 7.59 -4.75 -12.27
N ARG A 159 7.60 -5.34 -11.07
CA ARG A 159 7.13 -4.73 -9.81
C ARG A 159 7.71 -3.34 -9.54
N THR A 160 8.99 -3.13 -9.88
CA THR A 160 9.67 -1.85 -9.64
C THR A 160 9.04 -0.71 -10.43
N LEU A 161 8.48 -0.96 -11.62
CA LEU A 161 7.76 0.06 -12.39
C LEU A 161 6.53 0.57 -11.64
N LEU A 162 5.80 -0.34 -10.99
CA LEU A 162 4.65 0.02 -10.16
C LEU A 162 5.08 0.79 -8.91
N TRP A 163 6.15 0.33 -8.26
CA TRP A 163 6.66 0.98 -7.05
C TRP A 163 7.17 2.40 -7.33
N GLU A 164 7.90 2.59 -8.43
CA GLU A 164 8.35 3.91 -8.89
C GLU A 164 7.18 4.83 -9.23
N ARG A 165 6.16 4.31 -9.93
CA ARG A 165 4.95 5.08 -10.21
C ARG A 165 4.22 5.53 -8.94
N LEU A 166 4.22 4.67 -7.91
CA LEU A 166 3.65 4.98 -6.61
C LEU A 166 4.48 6.03 -5.86
N ASP A 167 5.81 5.98 -5.93
CA ASP A 167 6.69 7.02 -5.38
C ASP A 167 6.40 8.39 -6.01
N ASP A 168 6.26 8.45 -7.33
CA ASP A 168 5.93 9.69 -8.05
C ASP A 168 4.58 10.26 -7.61
N PHE A 169 3.59 9.39 -7.39
CA PHE A 169 2.27 9.79 -6.92
C PHE A 169 2.32 10.30 -5.47
N ILE A 170 3.03 9.60 -4.58
CA ILE A 170 3.22 10.03 -3.19
C ILE A 170 3.87 11.41 -3.15
N ALA A 171 4.94 11.61 -3.92
CA ALA A 171 5.64 12.89 -3.99
C ALA A 171 4.74 14.01 -4.53
N HIS A 172 3.88 13.70 -5.51
CA HIS A 172 2.88 14.63 -6.03
C HIS A 172 1.87 15.06 -4.97
N VAL A 173 1.24 14.10 -4.28
CA VAL A 173 0.26 14.37 -3.22
C VAL A 173 0.88 15.15 -2.04
N ALA A 174 2.11 14.81 -1.65
CA ALA A 174 2.81 15.54 -0.58
C ALA A 174 3.08 17.01 -0.95
N ARG A 175 3.40 17.30 -2.22
CA ARG A 175 3.61 18.67 -2.70
C ARG A 175 2.31 19.47 -2.79
N THR A 176 1.19 18.84 -3.13
CA THR A 176 -0.11 19.54 -3.20
C THR A 176 -0.64 19.84 -1.80
N ALA A 177 -0.49 18.92 -0.85
CA ALA A 177 -0.91 19.09 0.54
C ALA A 177 -0.17 20.23 1.27
N THR A 178 1.12 20.44 0.97
CA THR A 178 1.90 21.55 1.57
C THR A 178 1.50 22.93 1.02
N ARG A 179 0.92 22.99 -0.19
CA ARG A 179 0.48 24.24 -0.84
C ARG A 179 -0.91 24.70 -0.43
N SER A 180 -1.78 23.80 0.02
CA SER A 180 -3.14 24.12 0.48
C SER A 180 -3.21 24.52 1.95
N GLY A 181 -2.12 24.36 2.71
CA GLY A 181 -2.02 24.70 4.13
C GLY A 181 -1.39 26.07 4.43
N GLY A 182 -1.21 26.94 3.44
CA GLY A 182 -0.72 28.33 3.59
C GLY A 182 -1.68 29.33 2.97
#